data_AF-A0A915PXI0-F1
#
_entry.id   AF-A0A915PXI0-F1
#
_cell.length_a   1.000
_cell.length_b   1.000
_cell.length_c   1.000
_cell.angle_alpha   90.00
_cell.angle_beta   90.00
_cell.angle_gamma   90.00
#
_symmetry.space_group_name_H-M   'P 1'
#
loop_
_entity.id
_entity.type
_entity.pdbx_description
1 polymer ?
#
loop_
_entity_poly.entity_id
_entity_poly.type
_entity_poly.pdbx_seq_one_letter_code
_entity_poly.pdbx_strand_id
1 'polypeptide(L)'
;MSLKEILGLRVWTKFFQIVKGCGGWIGFMKKRYLMDETRIGTFMGEDKFGNKYYEDNSYFMPRNRWVEYPEHVWLEYDASQIPAEWHMWLHHITDETPVQNPPKQRKWMLDHEETLTLLDCLFITITVFIGQFKLGSQLRWKRDFMYVSEVNSTDATCFQVFTKKEISKYELELGLLCAFQSCYLQCEEFKLHMKFIVIVKGSCERREADSALALISQYVTWHASDIYDWHILSDSLDRFPSSCQRLVLTSSKADPVVRIISGFS
;
A
#
# COMPACT_ATOMS: atom_id res chain seq x y z
N MET A 1 57.28 -14.18 -15.21
CA MET A 1 56.20 -13.19 -15.38
C MET A 1 56.66 -12.16 -16.40
N SER A 2 55.86 -11.92 -17.42
CA SER A 2 56.17 -10.97 -18.49
C SER A 2 56.13 -9.52 -17.94
N LEU A 3 57.00 -8.63 -18.43
CA LEU A 3 57.03 -7.21 -18.01
C LEU A 3 55.65 -6.52 -18.16
N LYS A 4 54.84 -7.00 -19.10
CA LYS A 4 53.45 -6.55 -19.35
C LYS A 4 52.47 -6.94 -18.24
N GLU A 5 52.72 -8.04 -17.54
CA GLU A 5 51.93 -8.49 -16.38
C GLU A 5 52.29 -7.69 -15.13
N ILE A 6 53.57 -7.31 -14.98
CA ILE A 6 54.09 -6.53 -13.84
C ILE A 6 53.62 -5.07 -13.90
N LEU A 7 53.52 -4.50 -15.10
CA LEU A 7 53.10 -3.10 -15.32
C LEU A 7 51.57 -2.90 -15.31
N GLY A 8 50.78 -3.97 -15.12
CA GLY A 8 49.32 -3.85 -15.07
C GLY A 8 48.70 -3.22 -16.32
N LEU A 9 49.37 -3.29 -17.47
CA LEU A 9 48.98 -2.56 -18.69
C LEU A 9 47.55 -2.88 -19.12
N ARG A 10 47.10 -4.13 -18.88
CA ARG A 10 45.75 -4.61 -19.14
C ARG A 10 44.67 -3.91 -18.31
N VAL A 11 45.00 -3.50 -17.09
CA VAL A 11 44.10 -2.77 -16.20
C VAL A 11 43.90 -1.36 -16.72
N TRP A 12 45.00 -0.69 -17.11
CA TRP A 12 44.97 0.64 -17.70
C TRP A 12 44.23 0.68 -19.03
N THR A 13 44.47 -0.29 -19.93
CA THR A 13 43.73 -0.35 -21.20
C THR A 13 42.23 -0.53 -20.97
N LYS A 14 41.82 -1.39 -20.04
CA LYS A 14 40.41 -1.57 -19.67
C LYS A 14 39.83 -0.28 -19.05
N PHE A 15 40.59 0.41 -18.20
CA PHE A 15 40.16 1.68 -17.61
C PHE A 15 39.89 2.74 -18.69
N PHE A 16 40.82 2.93 -19.65
CA PHE A 16 40.61 3.89 -20.73
C PHE A 16 39.46 3.51 -21.67
N GLN A 17 39.23 2.21 -21.89
CA GLN A 17 38.03 1.73 -22.58
C GLN A 17 36.77 2.11 -21.80
N ILE A 18 36.79 2.01 -20.46
CA ILE A 18 35.67 2.41 -19.61
C ILE A 18 35.38 3.90 -19.70
N VAL A 19 36.42 4.73 -19.58
CA VAL A 19 36.29 6.19 -19.70
C VAL A 19 35.72 6.56 -21.08
N LYS A 20 36.18 5.90 -22.14
CA LYS A 20 35.66 6.17 -23.50
C LYS A 20 34.20 5.74 -23.66
N GLY A 21 33.82 4.58 -23.13
CA GLY A 21 32.44 4.08 -23.23
C GLY A 21 31.43 4.89 -22.43
N CYS A 22 31.84 5.53 -21.34
CA CYS A 22 30.97 6.45 -20.57
C CYS A 22 30.80 7.84 -21.22
N GLY A 23 31.29 8.07 -22.45
CA GLY A 23 31.23 9.38 -23.11
C GLY A 23 32.35 10.33 -22.70
N GLY A 24 33.51 9.79 -22.29
CA GLY A 24 34.69 10.57 -21.90
C GLY A 24 34.76 10.84 -20.40
N TRP A 25 35.71 11.70 -20.00
CA TRP A 25 36.02 11.94 -18.59
C TRP A 25 34.84 12.55 -17.81
N ILE A 26 34.09 13.46 -18.43
CA ILE A 26 32.94 14.12 -17.79
C ILE A 26 31.83 13.10 -17.51
N GLY A 27 31.48 12.28 -18.50
CA GLY A 27 30.48 11.22 -18.33
C GLY A 27 30.93 10.16 -17.33
N PHE A 28 32.21 9.79 -17.33
CA PHE A 28 32.79 8.90 -16.33
C PHE A 28 32.64 9.44 -14.90
N MET A 29 33.01 10.71 -14.67
CA MET A 29 32.92 11.34 -13.35
C MET A 29 31.46 11.49 -12.90
N LYS A 30 30.56 11.91 -13.80
CA LYS A 30 29.12 12.01 -13.52
C LYS A 30 28.52 10.66 -13.15
N LYS A 31 28.82 9.62 -13.92
CA LYS A 31 28.34 8.25 -13.64
C LYS A 31 28.88 7.73 -12.31
N ARG A 32 30.17 7.99 -12.02
CA ARG A 32 30.79 7.60 -10.75
C ARG A 32 30.15 8.31 -9.54
N TYR A 33 29.70 9.55 -9.73
CA TYR A 33 29.04 10.34 -8.68
C TYR A 33 27.58 9.92 -8.45
N LEU A 34 26.83 9.65 -9.53
CA LEU A 34 25.41 9.27 -9.43
C LEU A 34 25.19 7.80 -9.05
N MET A 35 26.00 6.88 -9.60
CA MET A 35 25.74 5.43 -9.51
C MET A 35 26.77 4.67 -8.67
N ASP A 36 27.73 5.37 -8.04
CA ASP A 36 28.87 4.82 -7.30
C ASP A 36 29.80 3.86 -8.05
N GLU A 37 29.41 3.36 -9.22
CA GLU A 37 30.17 2.38 -9.97
C GLU A 37 30.18 2.73 -11.45
N THR A 38 31.34 2.54 -12.07
CA THR A 38 31.56 2.82 -13.48
C THR A 38 31.62 1.51 -14.25
N ARG A 39 30.45 1.10 -14.73
CA ARG A 39 30.28 -0.10 -15.56
C ARG A 39 29.78 0.30 -16.95
N ILE A 40 30.11 -0.53 -17.93
CA ILE A 40 29.57 -0.44 -19.30
C ILE A 40 28.97 -1.79 -19.62
N GLY A 41 27.84 -1.78 -20.29
CA GLY A 41 27.18 -2.98 -20.77
C GLY A 41 26.47 -2.71 -22.08
N THR A 42 25.86 -3.77 -22.59
CA THR A 42 24.99 -3.71 -23.77
C THR A 42 23.68 -3.09 -23.35
N PHE A 43 23.20 -2.10 -24.13
CA PHE A 43 21.91 -1.48 -23.88
C PHE A 43 20.77 -2.43 -24.29
N MET A 44 19.90 -2.76 -23.34
CA MET A 44 18.81 -3.73 -23.53
C MET A 44 17.47 -3.06 -23.83
N GLY A 45 17.26 -1.84 -23.29
CA GLY A 45 16.05 -1.06 -23.54
C GLY A 45 15.88 0.09 -22.55
N GLU A 46 14.85 0.88 -22.80
CA GLU A 46 14.42 2.00 -21.97
C GLU A 46 12.93 1.83 -21.64
N ASP A 47 12.53 2.18 -20.42
CA ASP A 47 11.14 2.14 -20.00
C ASP A 47 10.40 3.45 -20.27
N LYS A 48 9.14 3.52 -19.83
CA LYS A 48 8.28 4.71 -19.96
C LYS A 48 8.75 5.89 -19.10
N PHE A 49 9.50 5.63 -18.04
CA PHE A 49 9.98 6.63 -17.08
C PHE A 49 11.36 7.19 -17.46
N GLY A 50 12.01 6.59 -18.46
CA GLY A 50 13.34 6.96 -18.93
C GLY A 50 14.49 6.22 -18.24
N ASN A 51 14.18 5.15 -17.50
CA ASN A 51 15.18 4.25 -16.93
C ASN A 51 15.79 3.39 -18.03
N LYS A 52 17.12 3.30 -18.05
CA LYS A 52 17.89 2.57 -19.06
C LYS A 52 18.48 1.29 -18.49
N TYR A 53 18.25 0.18 -19.17
CA TYR A 53 18.66 -1.15 -18.70
C TYR A 53 19.85 -1.66 -19.49
N TYR A 54 20.83 -2.23 -18.77
CA TYR A 54 22.08 -2.71 -19.34
C TYR A 54 22.42 -4.12 -18.86
N GLU A 55 23.08 -4.89 -19.73
CA GLU A 55 23.56 -6.24 -19.43
C GLU A 55 25.00 -6.45 -19.91
N ASP A 56 25.82 -7.07 -19.07
CA ASP A 56 27.13 -7.62 -19.45
C ASP A 56 27.44 -8.91 -18.69
N ASN A 57 27.43 -10.03 -19.43
CA ASN A 57 27.71 -11.38 -18.94
C ASN A 57 29.19 -11.62 -18.58
N SER A 58 30.08 -10.65 -18.82
CA SER A 58 31.45 -10.69 -18.32
C SER A 58 31.54 -10.49 -16.81
N TYR A 59 30.52 -9.86 -16.21
CA TYR A 59 30.40 -9.72 -14.78
C TYR A 59 29.75 -10.94 -14.13
N PHE A 60 30.09 -11.18 -12.87
CA PHE A 60 29.50 -12.23 -12.05
C PHE A 60 28.01 -11.97 -11.79
N MET A 61 27.16 -12.99 -11.92
CA MET A 61 25.75 -12.98 -11.53
C MET A 61 25.65 -12.80 -10.00
N PRO A 62 25.01 -11.75 -9.42
CA PRO A 62 23.87 -10.97 -9.92
C PRO A 62 24.22 -9.54 -10.40
N ARG A 63 25.49 -9.26 -10.71
CA ARG A 63 25.98 -7.91 -11.06
C ARG A 63 26.02 -7.64 -12.57
N ASN A 64 25.67 -8.62 -13.38
CA ASN A 64 25.64 -8.52 -14.84
C ASN A 64 24.51 -7.64 -15.37
N ARG A 65 23.40 -7.49 -14.64
CA ARG A 65 22.28 -6.63 -15.01
C ARG A 65 22.20 -5.42 -14.07
N TRP A 66 21.95 -4.25 -14.61
CA TRP A 66 21.72 -3.03 -13.82
C TRP A 66 20.83 -2.04 -14.57
N VAL A 67 20.33 -1.06 -13.81
CA VAL A 67 19.53 0.06 -14.31
C VAL A 67 20.28 1.37 -14.09
N GLU A 68 20.15 2.29 -15.04
CA GLU A 68 20.61 3.67 -14.93
C GLU A 68 19.38 4.57 -15.00
N TYR A 69 19.08 5.22 -13.87
CA TYR A 69 17.99 6.18 -13.75
C TYR A 69 18.25 7.44 -14.60
N PRO A 70 17.17 8.08 -15.07
CA PRO A 70 17.27 9.29 -15.88
C PRO A 70 17.81 10.47 -15.07
N GLU A 71 18.40 11.44 -15.77
CA GLU A 71 19.04 12.59 -15.15
C GLU A 71 18.09 13.47 -14.34
N HIS A 72 16.79 13.49 -14.66
CA HIS A 72 15.83 14.33 -13.94
C HIS A 72 15.61 13.89 -12.49
N VAL A 73 15.87 12.61 -12.16
CA VAL A 73 15.78 12.05 -10.80
C VAL A 73 17.02 12.41 -9.97
N TRP A 74 18.17 12.62 -10.62
CA TRP A 74 19.43 13.03 -9.99
C TRP A 74 19.87 12.07 -8.86
N LEU A 75 19.71 12.45 -7.58
CA LEU A 75 20.10 11.66 -6.40
C LEU A 75 18.91 11.03 -5.68
N GLU A 76 17.68 11.34 -6.11
CA GLU A 76 16.43 10.84 -5.51
C GLU A 76 15.93 9.56 -6.19
N TYR A 77 16.86 8.70 -6.60
CA TYR A 77 16.50 7.44 -7.23
C TYR A 77 16.04 6.43 -6.19
N ASP A 78 15.00 5.67 -6.52
CA ASP A 78 14.49 4.61 -5.67
C ASP A 78 14.23 3.33 -6.46
N ALA A 79 14.42 2.19 -5.80
CA ALA A 79 14.16 0.87 -6.40
C ALA A 79 12.69 0.69 -6.79
N SER A 80 11.77 1.44 -6.15
CA SER A 80 10.35 1.40 -6.47
C SER A 80 9.97 2.08 -7.79
N GLN A 81 10.88 2.84 -8.43
CA GLN A 81 10.65 3.49 -9.73
C GLN A 81 10.75 2.52 -10.92
N ILE A 82 11.12 1.26 -10.67
CA ILE A 82 11.26 0.24 -11.69
C ILE A 82 9.90 -0.41 -11.97
N PRO A 83 9.36 -0.32 -13.20
CA PRO A 83 8.09 -0.94 -13.51
C PRO A 83 8.15 -2.46 -13.42
N ALA A 84 7.01 -3.09 -13.13
CA ALA A 84 6.89 -4.53 -12.93
C ALA A 84 7.45 -5.37 -14.10
N GLU A 85 7.36 -4.84 -15.33
CA GLU A 85 7.85 -5.50 -16.55
C GLU A 85 9.38 -5.64 -16.57
N TRP A 86 10.10 -4.60 -16.16
CA TRP A 86 11.56 -4.60 -16.08
C TRP A 86 12.07 -5.21 -14.77
N HIS A 87 11.27 -5.16 -13.71
CA HIS A 87 11.59 -5.75 -12.42
C HIS A 87 11.87 -7.26 -12.54
N MET A 88 11.07 -8.00 -13.31
CA MET A 88 11.28 -9.45 -13.49
C MET A 88 12.63 -9.76 -14.14
N TRP A 89 13.02 -8.99 -15.16
CA TRP A 89 14.27 -9.19 -15.88
C TRP A 89 15.49 -8.80 -15.04
N LEU A 90 15.40 -7.68 -14.33
CA LEU A 90 16.48 -7.19 -13.46
C LEU A 90 16.77 -8.16 -12.31
N HIS A 91 15.73 -8.80 -11.76
CA HIS A 91 15.84 -9.77 -10.68
C HIS A 91 16.11 -11.22 -11.14
N HIS A 92 16.47 -11.43 -12.41
CA HIS A 92 16.76 -12.76 -12.97
C HIS A 92 15.60 -13.76 -12.84
N ILE A 93 14.35 -13.29 -12.81
CA ILE A 93 13.17 -14.15 -12.84
C ILE A 93 12.92 -14.63 -14.27
N THR A 94 13.15 -13.76 -15.25
CA THR A 94 13.06 -14.04 -16.68
C THR A 94 14.34 -13.57 -17.39
N ASP A 95 14.69 -14.25 -18.47
CA ASP A 95 15.79 -13.85 -19.35
C ASP A 95 15.32 -12.93 -20.49
N GLU A 96 14.02 -12.97 -20.81
CA GLU A 96 13.43 -12.15 -21.85
C GLU A 96 13.19 -10.72 -21.34
N THR A 97 13.56 -9.72 -22.15
CA THR A 97 13.24 -8.32 -21.85
C THR A 97 11.80 -8.00 -22.28
N PRO A 98 11.15 -7.00 -21.67
CA PRO A 98 9.81 -6.58 -22.09
C PRO A 98 9.78 -6.01 -23.52
N VAL A 99 10.94 -5.63 -24.07
CA VAL A 99 11.08 -5.26 -25.49
C VAL A 99 10.92 -6.48 -26.41
N GLN A 100 11.43 -7.65 -26.00
CA GLN A 100 11.32 -8.89 -26.75
C GLN A 100 9.95 -9.55 -26.55
N ASN A 101 9.44 -9.54 -25.32
CA ASN A 101 8.17 -10.14 -24.96
C ASN A 101 7.33 -9.15 -24.12
N PRO A 102 6.50 -8.30 -24.78
CA PRO A 102 5.73 -7.29 -24.07
C PRO A 102 4.65 -7.93 -23.20
N PRO A 103 4.51 -7.53 -21.93
CA PRO A 103 3.51 -8.08 -21.04
C PRO A 103 2.09 -7.77 -21.52
N LYS A 104 1.21 -8.77 -21.46
CA LYS A 104 -0.20 -8.60 -21.85
C LYS A 104 -0.95 -7.77 -20.81
N GLN A 105 -1.22 -6.49 -21.12
CA GLN A 105 -2.07 -5.65 -20.28
C GLN A 105 -3.48 -6.21 -20.18
N ARG A 106 -4.00 -6.29 -18.95
CA ARG A 106 -5.36 -6.73 -18.63
C ARG A 106 -6.15 -5.56 -18.05
N LYS A 107 -7.47 -5.57 -18.19
CA LYS A 107 -8.35 -4.45 -17.76
C LYS A 107 -8.25 -4.06 -16.28
N TRP A 108 -7.79 -4.98 -15.43
CA TRP A 108 -7.62 -4.77 -13.99
C TRP A 108 -6.20 -4.37 -13.58
N MET A 109 -5.26 -4.34 -14.52
CA MET A 109 -3.87 -3.99 -14.26
C MET A 109 -3.78 -2.46 -14.16
N LEU A 110 -3.24 -1.98 -13.06
CA LEU A 110 -2.95 -0.56 -12.85
C LEU A 110 -1.60 -0.22 -13.48
N ASP A 111 -1.44 1.05 -13.85
CA ASP A 111 -0.13 1.57 -14.25
C ASP A 111 0.79 1.63 -13.02
N HIS A 112 2.10 1.57 -13.29
CA HIS A 112 3.10 1.58 -12.24
C HIS A 112 3.22 2.97 -11.62
N GLU A 113 3.24 3.01 -10.29
CA GLU A 113 3.47 4.20 -9.48
C GLU A 113 4.59 3.88 -8.47
N GLU A 114 5.48 4.84 -8.24
CA GLU A 114 6.56 4.73 -7.26
C GLU A 114 6.01 4.69 -5.83
N THR A 115 6.79 4.14 -4.89
CA THR A 115 6.35 4.02 -3.50
C THR A 115 6.62 5.31 -2.74
N LEU A 116 5.57 6.02 -2.33
CA LEU A 116 5.65 7.25 -1.55
C LEU A 116 5.51 6.97 -0.05
N THR A 117 6.47 6.25 0.54
CA THR A 117 6.37 5.84 1.96
C THR A 117 6.40 7.02 2.96
N LEU A 118 6.92 8.18 2.58
CA LEU A 118 6.86 9.37 3.45
C LEU A 118 5.47 10.04 3.49
N LEU A 119 4.54 9.63 2.61
CA LEU A 119 3.11 9.97 2.69
C LEU A 119 2.29 8.87 3.41
N ASP A 120 2.96 7.88 4.04
CA ASP A 120 2.37 6.69 4.66
C ASP A 120 1.44 6.96 5.85
N CYS A 121 1.31 8.19 6.34
CA CYS A 121 0.22 8.50 7.28
C CYS A 121 -1.15 8.25 6.61
N LEU A 122 -1.26 8.40 5.27
CA LEU A 122 -2.46 8.05 4.51
C LEU A 122 -2.55 6.54 4.18
N PHE A 123 -1.42 5.86 3.98
CA PHE A 123 -1.41 4.44 3.63
C PHE A 123 -1.65 3.53 4.85
N ILE A 124 -1.17 3.89 6.05
CA ILE A 124 -1.48 3.17 7.29
C ILE A 124 -2.96 3.33 7.64
N THR A 125 -3.55 4.52 7.44
CA THR A 125 -5.00 4.69 7.58
C THR A 125 -5.72 3.78 6.60
N ILE A 126 -5.39 3.79 5.30
CA ILE A 126 -6.06 2.92 4.32
C ILE A 126 -5.82 1.42 4.56
N THR A 127 -4.66 0.99 5.07
CA THR A 127 -4.35 -0.44 5.29
C THR A 127 -5.00 -0.99 6.56
N VAL A 128 -5.21 -0.17 7.60
CA VAL A 128 -6.09 -0.53 8.72
C VAL A 128 -7.55 -0.63 8.23
N PHE A 129 -7.95 0.24 7.30
CA PHE A 129 -9.27 0.16 6.66
C PHE A 129 -9.43 -1.11 5.79
N ILE A 130 -8.45 -1.47 4.95
CA ILE A 130 -8.51 -2.65 4.05
C ILE A 130 -8.19 -3.96 4.78
N GLY A 131 -7.39 -3.93 5.85
CA GLY A 131 -7.05 -5.11 6.67
C GLY A 131 -8.23 -5.66 7.46
N GLN A 132 -9.25 -4.84 7.74
CA GLN A 132 -10.55 -5.28 8.26
C GLN A 132 -11.43 -5.93 7.16
N PHE A 133 -11.07 -5.80 5.88
CA PHE A 133 -11.84 -6.28 4.71
C PHE A 133 -11.36 -7.59 4.09
N LYS A 134 -10.52 -8.38 4.79
CA LYS A 134 -10.27 -9.78 4.39
C LYS A 134 -11.19 -10.76 5.12
N LEU A 135 -12.49 -10.52 5.04
CA LEU A 135 -13.52 -11.52 5.33
C LEU A 135 -14.25 -11.85 4.03
N GLY A 136 -13.78 -12.90 3.37
CA GLY A 136 -14.45 -13.55 2.24
C GLY A 136 -14.43 -12.76 0.93
N SER A 137 -14.43 -13.48 -0.18
CA SER A 137 -14.42 -12.99 -1.56
C SER A 137 -15.72 -12.29 -2.00
N GLN A 138 -16.38 -11.50 -1.14
CA GLN A 138 -17.75 -11.02 -1.39
C GLN A 138 -18.03 -9.55 -1.01
N LEU A 139 -17.10 -8.77 -0.45
CA LEU A 139 -17.44 -7.43 0.06
C LEU A 139 -16.54 -6.32 -0.51
N ARG A 140 -17.01 -5.70 -1.59
CA ARG A 140 -16.49 -4.44 -2.14
C ARG A 140 -17.49 -3.34 -1.75
N TRP A 141 -17.04 -2.35 -0.97
CA TRP A 141 -17.91 -1.29 -0.48
C TRP A 141 -18.18 -0.25 -1.55
N LYS A 142 -19.44 -0.18 -1.97
CA LYS A 142 -20.07 1.04 -2.48
C LYS A 142 -21.04 1.48 -1.38
N ARG A 143 -21.10 2.78 -1.09
CA ARG A 143 -22.14 3.41 -0.27
C ARG A 143 -23.49 3.12 -0.92
N ASP A 144 -24.10 1.98 -0.63
CA ASP A 144 -25.49 1.64 -0.88
C ASP A 144 -25.71 0.32 -0.12
N PHE A 145 -26.55 0.33 0.90
CA PHE A 145 -27.01 -0.88 1.61
C PHE A 145 -27.93 -1.69 0.69
N MET A 146 -27.44 -2.14 -0.47
CA MET A 146 -28.23 -2.88 -1.44
C MET A 146 -27.35 -3.83 -2.24
N TYR A 147 -27.52 -5.13 -1.99
CA TYR A 147 -26.92 -6.18 -2.82
C TYR A 147 -27.65 -6.22 -4.16
N VAL A 148 -26.95 -6.01 -5.27
CA VAL A 148 -27.43 -6.31 -6.62
C VAL A 148 -26.61 -7.50 -7.09
N SER A 149 -27.25 -8.67 -7.25
CA SER A 149 -26.58 -9.85 -7.80
C SER A 149 -26.17 -9.57 -9.26
N GLU A 150 -25.01 -10.09 -9.67
CA GLU A 150 -24.51 -9.95 -11.05
C GLU A 150 -25.30 -10.77 -12.09
N VAL A 151 -26.39 -11.41 -11.67
CA VAL A 151 -27.29 -12.14 -12.55
C VAL A 151 -28.49 -11.23 -12.81
N ASN A 152 -28.75 -10.94 -14.08
CA ASN A 152 -29.93 -10.22 -14.54
C ASN A 152 -31.20 -11.07 -14.35
N SER A 153 -31.53 -11.34 -13.09
CA SER A 153 -32.76 -11.97 -12.63
C SER A 153 -33.43 -10.97 -11.71
N THR A 154 -34.43 -10.26 -12.23
CA THR A 154 -35.45 -9.56 -11.44
C THR A 154 -36.28 -10.60 -10.69
N ASP A 155 -35.65 -11.31 -9.75
CA ASP A 155 -36.34 -12.25 -8.87
C ASP A 155 -36.83 -11.48 -7.66
N ALA A 156 -38.13 -11.57 -7.40
CA ALA A 156 -38.81 -10.95 -6.26
C ALA A 156 -38.28 -11.43 -4.89
N THR A 157 -37.32 -12.35 -4.86
CA THR A 157 -36.60 -12.84 -3.68
C THR A 157 -35.30 -12.06 -3.40
N CYS A 158 -34.94 -11.08 -4.21
CA CYS A 158 -33.81 -10.17 -3.94
C CYS A 158 -33.99 -9.34 -2.65
N PHE A 159 -35.20 -9.31 -2.10
CA PHE A 159 -35.55 -8.71 -0.81
C PHE A 159 -35.71 -9.73 0.33
N GLN A 160 -35.10 -10.91 0.24
CA GLN A 160 -35.14 -11.85 1.35
C GLN A 160 -34.28 -11.33 2.52
N VAL A 161 -34.99 -10.73 3.48
CA VAL A 161 -34.53 -10.54 4.86
C VAL A 161 -33.96 -11.88 5.34
N PHE A 162 -32.69 -11.86 5.75
CA PHE A 162 -31.91 -13.00 6.22
C PHE A 162 -32.74 -14.04 6.98
N THR A 163 -32.47 -15.33 6.77
CA THR A 163 -33.12 -16.37 7.57
C THR A 163 -32.72 -16.23 9.05
N LYS A 164 -33.59 -16.60 10.01
CA LYS A 164 -33.33 -16.42 11.46
C LYS A 164 -31.99 -16.98 11.95
N LYS A 165 -31.45 -18.02 11.29
CA LYS A 165 -30.14 -18.62 11.61
C LYS A 165 -28.95 -17.78 11.10
N GLU A 166 -29.13 -17.04 10.01
CA GLU A 166 -28.08 -16.19 9.42
C GLU A 166 -27.97 -14.86 10.17
N ILE A 167 -29.11 -14.33 10.65
CA ILE A 167 -29.16 -13.11 11.48
C ILE A 167 -28.31 -13.27 12.74
N SER A 168 -28.45 -14.38 13.47
CA SER A 168 -27.67 -14.60 14.70
C SER A 168 -26.16 -14.68 14.48
N LYS A 169 -25.73 -15.14 13.30
CA LYS A 169 -24.30 -15.18 12.95
C LYS A 169 -23.79 -13.77 12.65
N TYR A 170 -24.58 -12.98 11.92
CA TYR A 170 -24.27 -11.59 11.60
C TYR A 170 -24.21 -10.71 12.86
N GLU A 171 -25.17 -10.85 13.78
CA GLU A 171 -25.19 -10.14 15.08
C GLU A 171 -23.94 -10.47 15.93
N LEU A 172 -23.46 -11.72 15.89
CA LEU A 172 -22.24 -12.13 16.59
C LEU A 172 -20.99 -11.47 15.98
N GLU A 173 -20.89 -11.45 14.66
CA GLU A 173 -19.76 -10.82 13.94
C GLU A 173 -19.73 -9.30 14.18
N LEU A 174 -20.90 -8.64 14.14
CA LEU A 174 -21.05 -7.23 14.51
C LEU A 174 -20.61 -6.95 15.95
N GLY A 175 -21.03 -7.79 16.90
CA GLY A 175 -20.65 -7.66 18.30
C GLY A 175 -19.15 -7.79 18.52
N LEU A 176 -18.50 -8.73 17.83
CA LEU A 176 -17.04 -8.91 17.82
C LEU A 176 -16.33 -7.68 17.24
N LEU A 177 -16.85 -7.12 16.15
CA LEU A 177 -16.27 -5.96 15.48
C LEU A 177 -16.36 -4.71 16.34
N CYS A 178 -17.52 -4.40 16.94
CA CYS A 178 -17.64 -3.29 17.89
C CYS A 178 -16.82 -3.52 19.15
N ALA A 179 -16.68 -4.75 19.63
CA ALA A 179 -15.82 -5.05 20.78
C ALA A 179 -14.34 -4.80 20.45
N PHE A 180 -13.90 -5.20 19.26
CA PHE A 180 -12.56 -4.89 18.77
C PHE A 180 -12.35 -3.38 18.63
N GLN A 181 -13.28 -2.66 18.00
CA GLN A 181 -13.22 -1.21 17.84
C GLN A 181 -13.20 -0.46 19.20
N SER A 182 -14.02 -0.90 20.16
CA SER A 182 -14.03 -0.35 21.52
C SER A 182 -12.72 -0.62 22.25
N CYS A 183 -12.18 -1.84 22.15
CA CYS A 183 -10.88 -2.18 22.73
C CYS A 183 -9.76 -1.36 22.07
N TYR A 184 -9.83 -1.15 20.77
CA TYR A 184 -8.86 -0.39 19.99
C TYR A 184 -8.80 1.08 20.42
N LEU A 185 -9.95 1.69 20.75
CA LEU A 185 -10.03 3.05 21.30
C LEU A 185 -9.73 3.13 22.82
N GLN A 186 -10.13 2.13 23.62
CA GLN A 186 -10.00 2.14 25.09
C GLN A 186 -8.67 1.57 25.62
N CYS A 187 -7.79 1.03 24.79
CA CYS A 187 -6.47 0.53 25.19
C CYS A 187 -5.48 1.61 25.69
N GLU A 188 -5.99 2.76 26.14
CA GLU A 188 -5.22 3.88 26.69
C GLU A 188 -5.05 3.83 28.23
N GLU A 189 -5.93 3.17 29.00
CA GLU A 189 -5.94 3.38 30.47
C GLU A 189 -5.12 2.39 31.31
N PHE A 190 -4.76 1.21 30.79
CA PHE A 190 -3.95 0.25 31.56
C PHE A 190 -2.48 0.30 31.13
N LYS A 191 -1.64 0.79 32.05
CA LYS A 191 -0.19 0.68 32.00
C LYS A 191 0.23 -0.71 31.49
N LEU A 192 1.16 -0.68 30.53
CA LEU A 192 1.78 -1.79 29.80
C LEU A 192 0.93 -2.38 28.65
N HIS A 193 1.37 -2.01 27.44
CA HIS A 193 1.09 -2.63 26.14
C HIS A 193 -0.26 -2.32 25.46
N MET A 194 -0.33 -1.20 24.73
CA MET A 194 -0.71 -1.29 23.30
C MET A 194 -0.20 -0.11 22.46
N LYS A 195 0.21 -0.46 21.23
CA LYS A 195 1.24 0.21 20.43
C LYS A 195 0.72 1.25 19.42
N PHE A 196 -0.57 1.40 19.19
CA PHE A 196 -1.06 2.10 17.99
C PHE A 196 -0.84 3.62 18.00
N ILE A 197 -1.28 4.35 19.03
CA ILE A 197 -1.06 5.80 19.12
C ILE A 197 0.43 6.14 19.21
N VAL A 198 1.22 5.29 19.87
CA VAL A 198 2.68 5.43 19.94
C VAL A 198 3.33 5.19 18.59
N ILE A 199 2.83 4.23 17.79
CA ILE A 199 3.27 4.03 16.40
C ILE A 199 2.89 5.26 15.56
N VAL A 200 1.63 5.69 15.57
CA VAL A 200 1.17 6.83 14.75
C VAL A 200 1.90 8.13 15.13
N LYS A 201 2.04 8.43 16.43
CA LYS A 201 2.81 9.60 16.92
C LYS A 201 4.33 9.44 16.80
N GLY A 202 4.83 8.21 16.68
CA GLY A 202 6.24 7.90 16.47
C GLY A 202 6.64 7.88 14.99
N SER A 203 5.68 7.67 14.10
CA SER A 203 5.87 7.57 12.65
C SER A 203 5.49 8.84 11.89
N CYS A 204 4.55 9.65 12.38
CA CYS A 204 4.06 10.87 11.73
C CYS A 204 4.43 12.14 12.51
N GLU A 205 4.45 13.29 11.82
CA GLU A 205 4.55 14.60 12.49
C GLU A 205 3.33 14.83 13.40
N ARG A 206 3.51 15.52 14.54
CA ARG A 206 2.48 15.61 15.60
C ARG A 206 1.11 16.05 15.09
N ARG A 207 1.06 17.03 14.17
CA ARG A 207 -0.20 17.53 13.60
C ARG A 207 -0.92 16.52 12.70
N GLU A 208 -0.16 15.74 11.93
CA GLU A 208 -0.71 14.72 11.05
C GLU A 208 -1.14 13.49 11.83
N ALA A 209 -0.38 13.12 12.86
CA ALA A 209 -0.74 12.06 13.79
C ALA A 209 -2.07 12.36 14.49
N ASP A 210 -2.26 13.59 15.01
CA ASP A 210 -3.50 13.99 15.67
C ASP A 210 -4.68 14.02 14.69
N SER A 211 -4.46 14.43 13.43
CA SER A 211 -5.49 14.40 12.38
C SER A 211 -5.90 12.97 12.01
N ALA A 212 -4.93 12.06 11.85
CA ALA A 212 -5.19 10.65 11.58
C ALA A 212 -5.96 9.97 12.72
N LEU A 213 -5.59 10.26 13.96
CA LEU A 213 -6.29 9.75 15.13
C LEU A 213 -7.73 10.27 15.22
N ALA A 214 -7.95 11.56 14.89
CA ALA A 214 -9.29 12.14 14.83
C ALA A 214 -10.17 11.45 13.78
N LEU A 215 -9.63 11.20 12.57
CA LEU A 215 -10.33 10.50 11.50
C LEU A 215 -10.70 9.06 11.89
N ILE A 216 -9.79 8.34 12.54
CA ILE A 216 -10.04 6.97 13.01
C ILE A 216 -11.14 6.95 14.07
N SER A 217 -11.09 7.87 15.03
CA SER A 217 -12.10 8.01 16.07
C SER A 217 -13.48 8.32 15.46
N GLN A 218 -13.55 9.29 14.53
CA GLN A 218 -14.78 9.63 13.81
C GLN A 218 -15.33 8.45 13.00
N TYR A 219 -14.48 7.66 12.36
CA TYR A 219 -14.92 6.50 11.60
C TYR A 219 -15.54 5.43 12.51
N VAL A 220 -14.91 5.13 13.65
CA VAL A 220 -15.42 4.14 14.60
C VAL A 220 -16.77 4.59 15.16
N THR A 221 -16.94 5.89 15.46
CA THR A 221 -18.23 6.41 15.94
C THR A 221 -19.31 6.37 14.87
N TRP A 222 -18.99 6.74 13.62
CA TRP A 222 -19.91 6.64 12.49
C TRP A 222 -20.37 5.21 12.24
N HIS A 223 -19.42 4.27 12.20
CA HIS A 223 -19.72 2.86 12.01
C HIS A 223 -20.65 2.31 13.10
N ALA A 224 -20.44 2.71 14.36
CA ALA A 224 -21.32 2.31 15.46
C ALA A 224 -22.71 2.96 15.34
N SER A 225 -22.80 4.20 14.85
CA SER A 225 -24.06 4.90 14.60
C SER A 225 -24.88 4.26 13.47
N ASP A 226 -24.24 3.91 12.36
CA ASP A 226 -24.92 3.25 11.23
C ASP A 226 -25.52 1.90 11.64
N ILE A 227 -24.79 1.12 12.46
CA ILE A 227 -25.32 -0.13 13.01
C ILE A 227 -26.52 0.14 13.93
N TYR A 228 -26.46 1.18 14.76
CA TYR A 228 -27.56 1.56 15.64
C TYR A 228 -28.82 1.97 14.86
N ASP A 229 -28.67 2.80 13.84
CA ASP A 229 -29.77 3.22 12.97
C ASP A 229 -30.39 2.03 12.24
N TRP A 230 -29.57 1.07 11.80
CA TRP A 230 -30.07 -0.17 11.21
C TRP A 230 -30.90 -1.00 12.20
N HIS A 231 -30.50 -1.08 13.47
CA HIS A 231 -31.28 -1.75 14.52
C HIS A 231 -32.59 -1.03 14.88
N ILE A 232 -32.63 0.31 14.77
CA ILE A 232 -33.86 1.10 14.89
C ILE A 232 -34.81 0.76 13.73
N LEU A 233 -34.33 0.80 12.49
CA LEU A 233 -35.16 0.58 11.30
C LEU A 233 -35.68 -0.85 11.19
N SER A 234 -34.96 -1.82 11.75
CA SER A 234 -35.33 -3.24 11.76
C SER A 234 -36.18 -3.65 12.98
N ASP A 235 -36.53 -2.71 13.86
CA ASP A 235 -37.28 -2.96 15.11
C ASP A 235 -36.65 -4.09 15.97
N SER A 236 -35.31 -4.13 15.98
CA SER A 236 -34.52 -5.21 16.59
C SER A 236 -33.57 -4.70 17.69
N LEU A 237 -33.93 -3.58 18.32
CA LEU A 237 -33.14 -2.90 19.36
C LEU A 237 -32.81 -3.82 20.56
N ASP A 238 -33.69 -4.76 20.88
CA ASP A 238 -33.49 -5.70 22.00
C ASP A 238 -32.26 -6.62 21.83
N ARG A 239 -31.75 -6.76 20.60
CA ARG A 239 -30.60 -7.61 20.26
C ARG A 239 -29.31 -6.82 20.01
N PHE A 240 -29.34 -5.51 20.20
CA PHE A 240 -28.20 -4.66 19.90
C PHE A 240 -27.01 -4.97 20.83
N PRO A 241 -25.79 -5.23 20.30
CA PRO A 241 -24.64 -5.61 21.13
C PRO A 241 -24.23 -4.52 22.12
N SER A 242 -23.99 -4.89 23.37
CA SER A 242 -23.53 -3.98 24.44
C SER A 242 -22.16 -3.34 24.16
N SER A 243 -21.34 -3.96 23.32
CA SER A 243 -20.08 -3.39 22.82
C SER A 243 -20.33 -2.20 21.90
N CYS A 244 -21.26 -2.31 20.95
CA CYS A 244 -21.65 -1.20 20.07
C CYS A 244 -22.37 -0.08 20.85
N GLN A 245 -23.21 -0.43 21.83
CA GLN A 245 -23.90 0.55 22.70
C GLN A 245 -22.91 1.49 23.39
N ARG A 246 -21.79 0.97 23.90
CA ARG A 246 -20.76 1.79 24.53
C ARG A 246 -20.17 2.81 23.56
N LEU A 247 -19.92 2.43 22.31
CA LEU A 247 -19.36 3.34 21.30
C LEU A 247 -20.33 4.46 20.93
N VAL A 248 -21.61 4.12 20.71
CA VAL A 248 -22.65 5.09 20.37
C VAL A 248 -22.92 6.07 21.52
N LEU A 249 -23.02 5.57 22.76
CA LEU A 249 -23.26 6.39 23.96
C LEU A 249 -22.07 7.32 24.30
N THR A 250 -20.87 6.95 23.88
CA THR A 250 -19.68 7.80 24.05
C THR A 250 -19.67 8.92 23.00
N SER A 251 -20.10 8.61 21.76
CA SER A 251 -20.27 9.58 20.68
C SER A 251 -21.39 10.59 20.96
N SER A 252 -22.54 10.14 21.48
CA SER A 252 -23.65 11.04 21.84
C SER A 252 -23.30 11.99 22.98
N LYS A 253 -22.36 11.64 23.86
CA LYS A 253 -21.89 12.55 24.91
C LYS A 253 -20.96 13.65 24.39
N ALA A 254 -20.24 13.41 23.29
CA ALA A 254 -19.20 14.29 22.75
C ALA A 254 -19.74 15.30 21.73
N ASP A 255 -20.80 14.97 20.98
CA ASP A 255 -21.29 15.80 19.88
C ASP A 255 -22.67 16.44 20.19
N PRO A 256 -22.79 17.78 20.25
CA PRO A 256 -24.03 18.46 20.64
C PRO A 256 -25.19 18.21 19.67
N VAL A 257 -24.92 17.91 18.39
CA VAL A 257 -25.97 17.63 17.39
C VAL A 257 -26.57 16.24 17.60
N VAL A 258 -25.75 15.25 17.94
CA VAL A 258 -26.19 13.87 18.18
C VAL A 258 -26.99 13.74 19.49
N ARG A 259 -26.70 14.58 20.51
CA ARG A 259 -27.54 14.69 21.73
C ARG A 259 -28.99 15.08 21.42
N ILE A 260 -29.16 16.04 20.52
CA ILE A 260 -30.49 16.56 20.16
C ILE A 260 -31.29 15.48 19.40
N ILE A 261 -30.63 14.72 18.53
CA ILE A 261 -31.26 13.66 17.73
C ILE A 261 -31.62 12.43 18.58
N SER A 262 -30.78 12.07 19.56
CA SER A 262 -30.95 10.86 20.38
C SER A 262 -31.84 11.04 21.62
N GLY A 263 -32.30 12.25 21.94
CA GLY A 263 -33.25 12.51 23.04
C GLY A 263 -32.72 12.25 24.46
N PHE A 264 -31.42 11.98 24.61
CA PHE A 264 -30.79 11.84 25.92
C PHE A 264 -30.50 13.23 26.50
N SER A 265 -31.43 13.72 27.31
CA SER A 265 -31.23 14.85 28.24
C SER A 265 -30.35 14.46 29.43
#